data_AF-A0A6I4Q7A8-F1
#
_entry.id   AF-A0A6I4Q7A8-F1
#
_cell.length_a   1.000
_cell.length_b   1.000
_cell.length_c   1.000
_cell.angle_alpha   90.00
_cell.angle_beta   90.00
_cell.angle_gamma   90.00
#
_symmetry.space_group_name_H-M   'P 1'
#
loop_
_entity.id
_entity.type
_entity.pdbx_description
1 polymer ?
#
loop_
_entity_poly.entity_id
_entity_poly.type
_entity_poly.pdbx_seq_one_letter_code
_entity_poly.pdbx_strand_id
1 'polypeptide(L)'
;MKILNKINIRTFATGLMLSLFSCLVIANVENETRTNPIELLYEKHGEFFDYLDYKKIDYSIKDNSIFVYDSLNLDNEDIFSLPDNLFISGKLDINPCFIKFLPNNLSVSGDLNLCDNLKRGIVSATNLSVGGNLDLSFGKVNELPDNLFVGGDLGLRRNNLHEIPNNLSVKGDLDLSENPLNYLPDNFYVGGNLHLFANNLEKLPNNLMVGGHLDVPLGIEEIPNDLFLNGELYLLGSSVNKLPEGLSVKKNLVLSRRITELPEHLSVGGDLNLSFGKVNKLPDNLFIGGTLELADSGIIELPNNFALDGNLYLNDSNITQLPDNLSLKGNLTLYKGKLTKLPDNLTVGGYIYLRNIQIAALPAHLSVAGDLYLYETQITELPNNLSLNSGLYLYKSPITKLPDNLSVAGDLSLHETQITEIPNDLSVGGKLDLDVKSIKNIVYRESVGAHKVTLFSVFVNNEIQISIPEWDFLGNFDLFETRIDKNLPKAEAKQYKQVAKECVDELIKIRNSNQN
;
A
#
# COMPACT_ATOMS: atom_id res chain seq x y z
N MET A 1 -20.93 40.94 25.89
CA MET A 1 -22.34 40.67 26.29
C MET A 1 -22.72 39.33 25.68
N LYS A 2 -23.27 38.43 26.48
CA LYS A 2 -23.35 36.98 26.27
C LYS A 2 -24.15 36.57 25.02
N ILE A 3 -23.62 35.64 24.23
CA ILE A 3 -24.42 34.73 23.41
C ILE A 3 -23.99 33.32 23.83
N LEU A 4 -24.84 32.70 24.65
CA LEU A 4 -24.69 31.36 25.23
C LEU A 4 -26.09 30.74 25.19
N ASN A 5 -26.14 29.43 24.90
CA ASN A 5 -27.26 28.49 25.00
C ASN A 5 -28.29 28.44 23.86
N LYS A 6 -28.19 27.38 23.04
CA LYS A 6 -29.11 26.21 23.08
C LYS A 6 -28.75 25.24 21.94
N ILE A 7 -27.76 24.39 22.20
CA ILE A 7 -27.60 23.13 21.47
C ILE A 7 -28.37 22.07 22.27
N ASN A 8 -29.28 21.39 21.58
CA ASN A 8 -30.30 20.52 22.15
C ASN A 8 -29.67 19.16 22.49
N ILE A 9 -29.26 18.99 23.75
CA ILE A 9 -28.86 17.71 24.34
C ILE A 9 -30.14 16.89 24.54
N ARG A 10 -30.54 16.09 23.54
CA ARG A 10 -31.67 15.16 23.68
C ARG A 10 -31.57 13.86 22.87
N THR A 11 -30.39 13.45 22.43
CA THR A 11 -30.19 12.18 21.70
C THR A 11 -29.21 11.21 22.37
N PHE A 12 -28.89 11.41 23.65
CA PHE A 12 -27.98 10.53 24.42
C PHE A 12 -28.61 9.95 25.69
N ALA A 13 -29.95 9.88 25.75
CA ALA A 13 -30.67 9.41 26.93
C ALA A 13 -31.93 8.58 26.59
N THR A 14 -31.87 7.75 25.55
CA THR A 14 -32.97 6.84 25.17
C THR A 14 -32.57 5.37 25.09
N GLY A 15 -31.39 5.00 25.60
CA GLY A 15 -30.95 3.59 25.74
C GLY A 15 -31.12 3.00 27.15
N LEU A 16 -31.59 3.78 28.13
CA LEU A 16 -31.67 3.34 29.54
C LEU A 16 -33.08 3.44 30.17
N MET A 17 -34.14 3.56 29.35
CA MET A 17 -35.53 3.71 29.83
C MET A 17 -36.54 2.82 29.09
N LEU A 18 -36.09 1.64 28.65
CA LEU A 18 -36.97 0.54 28.22
C LEU A 18 -36.52 -0.80 28.87
N SER A 19 -36.43 -0.81 30.20
CA SER A 19 -36.35 -2.07 30.98
C SER A 19 -37.27 -2.07 32.21
N LEU A 20 -38.14 -1.06 32.37
CA LEU A 20 -39.01 -0.94 33.55
C LEU A 20 -40.49 -1.29 33.33
N PHE A 21 -40.89 -1.83 32.17
CA PHE A 21 -42.26 -2.29 31.95
C PHE A 21 -42.33 -3.61 31.17
N SER A 22 -41.91 -4.69 31.82
CA SER A 22 -42.35 -6.07 31.48
C SER A 22 -42.33 -7.03 32.68
N CYS A 23 -42.41 -6.50 33.91
CA CYS A 23 -42.64 -7.31 35.11
C CYS A 23 -44.07 -7.14 35.61
N LEU A 24 -45.05 -7.69 34.89
CA LEU A 24 -46.37 -7.96 35.49
C LEU A 24 -47.22 -8.98 34.72
N VAL A 25 -46.68 -10.12 34.28
CA VAL A 25 -47.50 -11.35 34.14
C VAL A 25 -46.60 -12.55 34.36
N ILE A 26 -46.68 -13.15 35.56
CA ILE A 26 -46.79 -14.58 35.86
C ILE A 26 -46.88 -14.62 37.39
N ALA A 27 -48.11 -14.65 37.89
CA ALA A 27 -48.41 -15.05 39.26
C ALA A 27 -49.18 -16.37 39.20
N ASN A 28 -48.82 -17.29 40.10
CA ASN A 28 -49.28 -18.67 40.31
C ASN A 28 -48.43 -19.71 39.56
N VAL A 29 -47.67 -20.61 40.21
CA VAL A 29 -48.07 -21.56 41.27
C VAL A 29 -46.82 -22.09 42.02
N GLU A 30 -46.86 -21.91 43.35
CA GLU A 30 -46.35 -22.74 44.47
C GLU A 30 -44.85 -23.04 44.73
N ASN A 31 -44.46 -22.68 45.96
CA ASN A 31 -43.27 -23.02 46.77
C ASN A 31 -41.94 -22.30 46.51
N GLU A 32 -41.92 -21.00 46.84
CA GLU A 32 -40.70 -20.22 47.08
C GLU A 32 -40.05 -20.57 48.44
N THR A 33 -38.90 -21.24 48.41
CA THR A 33 -37.83 -20.90 49.36
C THR A 33 -37.31 -19.52 48.95
N ARG A 34 -37.38 -18.52 49.84
CA ARG A 34 -36.69 -17.22 49.65
C ARG A 34 -35.18 -17.44 49.73
N THR A 35 -34.58 -17.98 48.67
CA THR A 35 -33.13 -17.95 48.49
C THR A 35 -32.73 -16.55 48.08
N ASN A 36 -31.73 -15.98 48.75
CA ASN A 36 -31.19 -14.68 48.39
C ASN A 36 -30.67 -14.75 46.95
N PRO A 37 -30.99 -13.81 46.04
CA PRO A 37 -30.50 -13.82 44.67
C PRO A 37 -28.98 -13.96 44.55
N ILE A 38 -28.22 -13.44 45.53
CA ILE A 38 -26.77 -13.60 45.61
C ILE A 38 -26.38 -15.03 45.97
N GLU A 39 -27.06 -15.67 46.92
CA GLU A 39 -26.79 -17.07 47.29
C GLU A 39 -27.01 -18.00 46.09
N LEU A 40 -28.09 -17.78 45.33
CA LEU A 40 -28.37 -18.54 44.11
C LEU A 40 -27.28 -18.36 43.03
N LEU A 41 -26.68 -17.16 42.95
CA LEU A 41 -25.59 -16.86 42.03
C LEU A 41 -24.33 -17.68 42.38
N TYR A 42 -23.97 -17.73 43.66
CA TYR A 42 -22.84 -18.54 44.16
C TYR A 42 -23.12 -20.04 44.05
N GLU A 43 -24.36 -20.49 44.30
CA GLU A 43 -24.75 -21.89 44.11
C GLU A 43 -24.60 -22.34 42.65
N LYS A 44 -24.94 -21.48 41.69
CA LYS A 44 -24.93 -21.82 40.27
C LYS A 44 -23.54 -21.65 39.62
N HIS A 45 -22.75 -20.68 40.08
CA HIS A 45 -21.48 -20.29 39.46
C HIS A 45 -20.30 -20.32 40.46
N GLY A 46 -20.35 -21.19 41.48
CA GLY A 46 -19.36 -21.25 42.56
C GLY A 46 -17.92 -21.37 42.08
N GLU A 47 -17.65 -22.26 41.11
CA GLU A 47 -16.31 -22.44 40.52
C GLU A 47 -15.73 -21.15 39.93
N PHE A 48 -16.57 -20.31 39.33
CA PHE A 48 -16.15 -19.02 38.77
C PHE A 48 -15.74 -18.04 39.88
N PHE A 49 -16.50 -17.96 40.96
CA PHE A 49 -16.15 -17.11 42.10
C PHE A 49 -14.93 -17.64 42.86
N ASP A 50 -14.83 -18.96 43.05
CA ASP A 50 -13.67 -19.61 43.67
C ASP A 50 -12.38 -19.29 42.87
N TYR A 51 -12.47 -19.28 41.53
CA TYR A 51 -11.37 -18.87 40.67
C TYR A 51 -10.97 -17.40 40.91
N LEU A 52 -11.94 -16.47 40.93
CA LEU A 52 -11.67 -15.05 41.17
C LEU A 52 -10.97 -14.83 42.52
N ASP A 53 -11.49 -15.47 43.57
CA ASP A 53 -10.94 -15.38 44.92
C ASP A 53 -9.54 -16.01 45.00
N TYR A 54 -9.33 -17.17 44.37
CA TYR A 54 -8.04 -17.87 44.34
C TYR A 54 -6.95 -17.05 43.62
N LYS A 55 -7.27 -16.48 42.46
CA LYS A 55 -6.35 -15.64 41.68
C LYS A 55 -6.24 -14.22 42.24
N LYS A 56 -7.05 -13.86 43.25
CA LYS A 56 -7.12 -12.52 43.86
C LYS A 56 -7.48 -11.44 42.83
N ILE A 57 -8.47 -11.73 42.00
CA ILE A 57 -8.99 -10.80 41.00
C ILE A 57 -10.07 -9.94 41.66
N ASP A 58 -9.92 -8.62 41.57
CA ASP A 58 -10.89 -7.70 42.16
C ASP A 58 -12.22 -7.72 41.40
N TYR A 59 -13.31 -7.96 42.13
CA TYR A 59 -14.68 -7.89 41.58
C TYR A 59 -15.68 -7.27 42.56
N SER A 60 -16.82 -6.83 42.05
CA SER A 60 -17.97 -6.45 42.88
C SER A 60 -19.29 -6.92 42.27
N ILE A 61 -20.29 -7.15 43.13
CA ILE A 61 -21.64 -7.51 42.72
C ILE A 61 -22.58 -6.36 43.10
N LYS A 62 -23.30 -5.80 42.14
CA LYS A 62 -24.28 -4.71 42.34
C LYS A 62 -25.50 -4.97 41.47
N ASP A 63 -26.69 -4.93 42.07
CA ASP A 63 -27.96 -5.10 41.35
C ASP A 63 -27.96 -6.31 40.38
N ASN A 64 -27.46 -7.47 40.85
CA ASN A 64 -27.34 -8.72 40.08
C ASN A 64 -26.41 -8.63 38.84
N SER A 65 -25.55 -7.61 38.78
CA SER A 65 -24.46 -7.44 37.82
C SER A 65 -23.12 -7.68 38.48
N ILE A 66 -22.20 -8.32 37.78
CA ILE A 66 -20.89 -8.70 38.28
C ILE A 66 -19.85 -7.90 37.52
N PHE A 67 -19.06 -7.11 38.24
CA PHE A 67 -18.02 -6.26 37.69
C PHE A 67 -16.66 -6.82 38.05
N VAL A 68 -15.91 -7.29 37.07
CA VAL A 68 -14.52 -7.72 37.18
C VAL A 68 -13.63 -6.60 36.67
N TYR A 69 -12.70 -6.15 37.51
CA TYR A 69 -11.90 -4.94 37.25
C TYR A 69 -10.55 -5.21 36.57
N ASP A 70 -10.27 -6.45 36.20
CA ASP A 70 -9.06 -6.87 35.50
C ASP A 70 -9.40 -7.76 34.28
N SER A 71 -8.38 -8.27 33.59
CA SER A 71 -8.51 -9.31 32.58
C SER A 71 -8.71 -10.68 33.21
N LEU A 72 -9.48 -11.53 32.55
CA LEU A 72 -9.72 -12.91 32.95
C LEU A 72 -9.07 -13.87 31.95
N ASN A 73 -8.19 -14.72 32.45
CA ASN A 73 -7.65 -15.84 31.69
C ASN A 73 -8.19 -17.14 32.28
N LEU A 74 -9.21 -17.70 31.64
CA LEU A 74 -9.88 -18.93 32.05
C LEU A 74 -9.32 -20.15 31.30
N ASP A 75 -8.12 -20.03 30.74
CA ASP A 75 -7.52 -21.08 29.94
C ASP A 75 -7.20 -22.31 30.79
N ASN A 76 -7.71 -23.47 30.38
CA ASN A 76 -7.55 -24.75 31.10
C ASN A 76 -8.13 -24.77 32.53
N GLU A 77 -9.04 -23.86 32.86
CA GLU A 77 -9.70 -23.85 34.17
C GLU A 77 -11.00 -24.69 34.12
N ASP A 78 -11.28 -25.44 35.19
CA ASP A 78 -12.48 -26.29 35.33
C ASP A 78 -13.73 -25.46 35.67
N ILE A 79 -14.09 -24.53 34.78
CA ILE A 79 -15.27 -23.67 34.90
C ILE A 79 -16.30 -24.07 33.83
N PHE A 80 -17.49 -24.50 34.25
CA PHE A 80 -18.52 -24.99 33.31
C PHE A 80 -19.51 -23.92 32.82
N SER A 81 -19.62 -22.77 33.49
CA SER A 81 -20.52 -21.69 33.08
C SER A 81 -20.11 -20.33 33.63
N LEU A 82 -20.45 -19.27 32.88
CA LEU A 82 -20.31 -17.88 33.31
C LEU A 82 -21.67 -17.31 33.74
N PRO A 83 -21.70 -16.37 34.69
CA PRO A 83 -22.93 -15.70 35.12
C PRO A 83 -23.41 -14.66 34.12
N ASP A 84 -24.74 -14.47 34.04
CA ASP A 84 -25.38 -13.37 33.31
C ASP A 84 -24.99 -12.01 33.92
N ASN A 85 -25.06 -10.94 33.12
CA ASN A 85 -24.68 -9.57 33.50
C ASN A 85 -23.22 -9.47 34.01
N LEU A 86 -22.31 -10.17 33.32
CA LEU A 86 -20.88 -10.15 33.60
C LEU A 86 -20.20 -9.03 32.80
N PHE A 87 -19.53 -8.12 33.51
CA PHE A 87 -18.79 -6.99 32.98
C PHE A 87 -17.30 -7.15 33.31
N ILE A 88 -16.46 -7.21 32.29
CA ILE A 88 -15.01 -7.40 32.42
C ILE A 88 -14.31 -6.15 31.87
N SER A 89 -13.47 -5.52 32.70
CA SER A 89 -12.76 -4.29 32.34
C SER A 89 -11.54 -4.55 31.46
N GLY A 90 -11.01 -5.78 31.48
CA GLY A 90 -9.88 -6.22 30.66
C GLY A 90 -10.30 -7.14 29.50
N LYS A 91 -9.40 -8.07 29.16
CA LYS A 91 -9.63 -9.13 28.17
C LYS A 91 -10.30 -10.36 28.81
N LEU A 92 -10.90 -11.21 27.99
CA LEU A 92 -11.42 -12.51 28.42
C LEU A 92 -10.90 -13.61 27.49
N ASP A 93 -10.02 -14.46 28.01
CA ASP A 93 -9.49 -15.64 27.33
C ASP A 93 -10.18 -16.90 27.87
N ILE A 94 -10.68 -17.74 26.96
CA ILE A 94 -11.46 -18.93 27.28
C ILE A 94 -10.99 -20.11 26.40
N ASN A 95 -9.81 -20.70 26.65
CA ASN A 95 -9.19 -21.77 25.82
C ASN A 95 -8.36 -22.83 26.57
N PRO A 96 -8.50 -24.14 26.27
CA PRO A 96 -9.74 -24.80 25.89
C PRO A 96 -10.77 -24.64 27.01
N CYS A 97 -12.04 -24.77 26.68
CA CYS A 97 -13.10 -24.38 27.59
C CYS A 97 -14.17 -25.46 27.78
N PHE A 98 -14.63 -25.61 29.02
CA PHE A 98 -15.81 -26.41 29.36
C PHE A 98 -17.12 -25.60 29.29
N ILE A 99 -17.00 -24.28 29.19
CA ILE A 99 -18.11 -23.35 29.00
C ILE A 99 -18.75 -23.64 27.63
N LYS A 100 -20.05 -23.92 27.64
CA LYS A 100 -20.81 -24.27 26.42
C LYS A 100 -21.42 -23.08 25.72
N PHE A 101 -21.75 -22.03 26.47
CA PHE A 101 -22.49 -20.86 26.01
C PHE A 101 -21.96 -19.60 26.68
N LEU A 102 -21.97 -18.47 25.96
CA LEU A 102 -21.72 -17.17 26.58
C LEU A 102 -22.98 -16.72 27.34
N PRO A 103 -22.81 -16.00 28.47
CA PRO A 103 -23.93 -15.52 29.26
C PRO A 103 -24.61 -14.32 28.61
N ASN A 104 -25.86 -14.05 29.00
CA ASN A 104 -26.58 -12.86 28.55
C ASN A 104 -25.95 -11.60 29.15
N ASN A 105 -25.96 -10.52 28.38
CA ASN A 105 -25.40 -9.22 28.74
C ASN A 105 -23.91 -9.29 29.12
N LEU A 106 -23.15 -10.19 28.50
CA LEU A 106 -21.70 -10.21 28.63
C LEU A 106 -21.10 -8.94 28.01
N SER A 107 -20.32 -8.21 28.79
CA SER A 107 -19.55 -7.07 28.33
C SER A 107 -18.07 -7.26 28.65
N VAL A 108 -17.22 -7.21 27.64
CA VAL A 108 -15.76 -7.28 27.76
C VAL A 108 -15.19 -6.00 27.16
N SER A 109 -14.44 -5.23 27.94
CA SER A 109 -13.92 -3.95 27.45
C SER A 109 -12.70 -4.13 26.53
N GLY A 110 -11.95 -5.21 26.70
CA GLY A 110 -10.85 -5.62 25.83
C GLY A 110 -11.26 -6.69 24.81
N ASP A 111 -10.30 -7.54 24.43
CA ASP A 111 -10.50 -8.64 23.49
C ASP A 111 -11.27 -9.80 24.12
N LEU A 112 -12.08 -10.48 23.33
CA LEU A 112 -12.78 -11.71 23.70
C LEU A 112 -12.27 -12.88 22.87
N ASN A 113 -11.43 -13.72 23.47
CA ASN A 113 -10.81 -14.87 22.83
C ASN A 113 -11.51 -16.16 23.25
N LEU A 114 -12.20 -16.80 22.30
CA LEU A 114 -13.07 -17.95 22.54
C LEU A 114 -12.48 -19.25 22.00
N CYS A 115 -12.68 -20.35 22.73
CA CYS A 115 -12.40 -21.69 22.20
C CYS A 115 -13.37 -22.07 21.06
N ASP A 116 -12.93 -22.95 20.16
CA ASP A 116 -13.68 -23.36 18.96
C ASP A 116 -15.10 -23.87 19.24
N ASN A 117 -15.32 -24.49 20.40
CA ASN A 117 -16.64 -24.96 20.80
C ASN A 117 -17.61 -23.81 21.05
N LEU A 118 -17.16 -22.72 21.68
CA LEU A 118 -17.97 -21.52 21.92
C LEU A 118 -18.26 -20.76 20.63
N LYS A 119 -17.31 -20.73 19.69
CA LYS A 119 -17.53 -20.15 18.36
C LYS A 119 -18.73 -20.79 17.64
N ARG A 120 -19.04 -22.06 17.93
CA ARG A 120 -20.23 -22.78 17.40
C ARG A 120 -21.54 -22.44 18.11
N GLY A 121 -21.49 -21.95 19.35
CA GLY A 121 -22.63 -21.82 20.26
C GLY A 121 -22.99 -20.38 20.66
N ILE A 122 -22.31 -19.37 20.12
CA ILE A 122 -22.45 -17.96 20.54
C ILE A 122 -23.86 -17.39 20.35
N VAL A 123 -24.67 -18.04 19.51
CA VAL A 123 -26.07 -17.75 19.21
C VAL A 123 -26.97 -17.58 20.45
N SER A 124 -26.56 -18.12 21.60
CA SER A 124 -27.34 -18.07 22.84
C SER A 124 -27.22 -16.77 23.65
N ALA A 125 -26.21 -15.93 23.41
CA ALA A 125 -25.98 -14.72 24.20
C ALA A 125 -26.74 -13.53 23.63
N THR A 126 -27.56 -12.87 24.45
CA THR A 126 -28.16 -11.58 24.13
C THR A 126 -27.27 -10.43 24.60
N ASN A 127 -27.25 -9.32 23.84
CA ASN A 127 -26.51 -8.09 24.17
C ASN A 127 -25.01 -8.29 24.46
N LEU A 128 -24.32 -9.07 23.61
CA LEU A 128 -22.87 -9.22 23.69
C LEU A 128 -22.17 -7.92 23.28
N SER A 129 -21.29 -7.41 24.14
CA SER A 129 -20.48 -6.22 23.85
C SER A 129 -19.00 -6.52 24.05
N VAL A 130 -18.20 -6.32 23.00
CA VAL A 130 -16.75 -6.48 23.03
C VAL A 130 -16.11 -5.15 22.63
N GLY A 131 -15.34 -4.54 23.53
CA GLY A 131 -14.67 -3.27 23.28
C GLY A 131 -13.43 -3.41 22.40
N GLY A 132 -12.76 -4.57 22.45
CA GLY A 132 -11.64 -4.95 21.58
C GLY A 132 -12.06 -5.86 20.43
N ASN A 133 -11.20 -6.83 20.13
CA ASN A 133 -11.38 -7.75 19.01
C ASN A 133 -12.20 -8.99 19.38
N LEU A 134 -12.95 -9.52 18.41
CA LEU A 134 -13.72 -10.75 18.52
C LEU A 134 -13.53 -11.61 17.27
N ASP A 135 -12.86 -12.77 17.41
CA ASP A 135 -12.71 -13.72 16.31
C ASP A 135 -13.63 -14.94 16.47
N LEU A 136 -14.61 -15.01 15.58
CA LEU A 136 -15.57 -16.10 15.41
C LEU A 136 -15.37 -16.86 14.09
N SER A 137 -14.23 -16.65 13.44
CA SER A 137 -13.90 -17.34 12.20
C SER A 137 -13.86 -18.85 12.41
N PHE A 138 -14.26 -19.61 11.38
CA PHE A 138 -14.33 -21.07 11.40
C PHE A 138 -15.28 -21.65 12.47
N GLY A 139 -16.17 -20.80 13.00
CA GLY A 139 -17.04 -21.10 14.12
C GLY A 139 -18.31 -21.90 13.80
N LYS A 140 -18.76 -21.97 12.54
CA LYS A 140 -20.12 -22.45 12.17
C LYS A 140 -21.26 -21.64 12.80
N VAL A 141 -21.04 -20.35 13.06
CA VAL A 141 -22.07 -19.40 13.50
C VAL A 141 -23.17 -19.34 12.43
N ASN A 142 -24.44 -19.46 12.84
CA ASN A 142 -25.59 -19.36 11.92
C ASN A 142 -26.30 -18.01 12.02
N GLU A 143 -26.27 -17.37 13.19
CA GLU A 143 -26.85 -16.05 13.44
C GLU A 143 -26.01 -15.28 14.47
N LEU A 144 -26.08 -13.95 14.41
CA LEU A 144 -25.43 -13.05 15.36
C LEU A 144 -26.48 -12.44 16.30
N PRO A 145 -26.12 -12.12 17.55
CA PRO A 145 -27.00 -11.36 18.43
C PRO A 145 -27.35 -10.00 17.83
N ASP A 146 -28.63 -9.60 17.90
CA ASP A 146 -29.11 -8.33 17.32
C ASP A 146 -28.28 -7.13 17.80
N ASN A 147 -27.96 -7.04 19.09
CA ASN A 147 -27.22 -5.92 19.66
C ASN A 147 -25.72 -6.17 19.82
N LEU A 148 -25.12 -6.98 18.94
CA LEU A 148 -23.68 -7.23 18.96
C LEU A 148 -22.91 -5.94 18.68
N PHE A 149 -22.06 -5.55 19.63
CA PHE A 149 -21.14 -4.44 19.47
C PHE A 149 -19.69 -4.93 19.51
N VAL A 150 -18.89 -4.56 18.50
CA VAL A 150 -17.45 -4.82 18.47
C VAL A 150 -16.68 -3.52 18.23
N GLY A 151 -15.91 -3.11 19.23
CA GLY A 151 -15.12 -1.87 19.21
C GLY A 151 -13.79 -1.98 18.46
N GLY A 152 -13.29 -3.19 18.22
CA GLY A 152 -12.16 -3.51 17.36
C GLY A 152 -12.58 -4.29 16.12
N ASP A 153 -11.80 -5.32 15.78
CA ASP A 153 -11.99 -6.18 14.61
C ASP A 153 -12.96 -7.33 14.91
N LEU A 154 -13.79 -7.69 13.93
CA LEU A 154 -14.73 -8.80 13.98
C LEU A 154 -14.44 -9.82 12.87
N GLY A 155 -13.86 -10.96 13.25
CA GLY A 155 -13.64 -12.10 12.36
C GLY A 155 -14.87 -12.99 12.29
N LEU A 156 -15.48 -13.14 11.12
CA LEU A 156 -16.64 -14.01 10.88
C LEU A 156 -16.44 -14.91 9.65
N ARG A 157 -15.19 -15.08 9.22
CA ARG A 157 -14.86 -15.87 8.04
C ARG A 157 -15.30 -17.32 8.19
N ARG A 158 -15.86 -17.87 7.12
CA ARG A 158 -16.18 -19.30 7.00
C ARG A 158 -17.13 -19.79 8.11
N ASN A 159 -18.27 -19.13 8.18
CA ASN A 159 -19.41 -19.50 9.01
C ASN A 159 -20.61 -19.88 8.11
N ASN A 160 -21.80 -19.97 8.69
CA ASN A 160 -23.04 -20.31 7.99
C ASN A 160 -24.04 -19.14 8.03
N LEU A 161 -23.54 -17.90 8.06
CA LEU A 161 -24.39 -16.72 8.16
C LEU A 161 -25.16 -16.50 6.86
N HIS A 162 -26.49 -16.41 6.97
CA HIS A 162 -27.37 -16.07 5.84
C HIS A 162 -27.78 -14.60 5.83
N GLU A 163 -27.71 -13.94 6.99
CA GLU A 163 -28.00 -12.53 7.19
C GLU A 163 -27.15 -11.94 8.32
N ILE A 164 -27.13 -10.61 8.40
CA ILE A 164 -26.43 -9.82 9.42
C ILE A 164 -27.43 -8.87 10.08
N PRO A 165 -27.37 -8.67 11.41
CA PRO A 165 -28.26 -7.73 12.10
C PRO A 165 -28.15 -6.30 11.55
N ASN A 166 -29.28 -5.59 11.45
CA ASN A 166 -29.37 -4.24 10.89
C ASN A 166 -28.52 -3.19 11.64
N ASN A 167 -28.25 -3.43 12.91
CA ASN A 167 -27.55 -2.54 13.83
C ASN A 167 -26.14 -3.04 14.19
N LEU A 168 -25.61 -4.05 13.47
CA LEU A 168 -24.23 -4.45 13.62
C LEU A 168 -23.33 -3.27 13.24
N SER A 169 -22.45 -2.88 14.16
CA SER A 169 -21.45 -1.85 13.96
C SER A 169 -20.08 -2.37 14.38
N VAL A 170 -19.13 -2.32 13.46
CA VAL A 170 -17.74 -2.72 13.68
C VAL A 170 -16.86 -1.51 13.42
N LYS A 171 -16.11 -1.08 14.44
CA LYS A 171 -15.20 0.08 14.30
C LYS A 171 -13.88 -0.28 13.62
N GLY A 172 -13.42 -1.54 13.77
CA GLY A 172 -12.26 -2.08 13.08
C GLY A 172 -12.63 -2.80 11.78
N ASP A 173 -11.86 -3.82 11.46
CA ASP A 173 -12.04 -4.66 10.28
C ASP A 173 -13.15 -5.69 10.49
N LEU A 174 -13.89 -6.01 9.42
CA LEU A 174 -14.94 -7.02 9.40
C LEU A 174 -14.69 -8.02 8.28
N ASP A 175 -14.40 -9.27 8.64
CA ASP A 175 -14.25 -10.37 7.69
C ASP A 175 -15.51 -11.24 7.65
N LEU A 176 -16.34 -11.06 6.61
CA LEU A 176 -17.52 -11.89 6.33
C LEU A 176 -17.27 -12.91 5.22
N SER A 177 -16.01 -13.14 4.83
CA SER A 177 -15.69 -14.01 3.71
C SER A 177 -16.15 -15.45 3.93
N GLU A 178 -16.45 -16.17 2.85
CA GLU A 178 -16.88 -17.57 2.89
C GLU A 178 -18.16 -17.82 3.73
N ASN A 179 -19.15 -16.94 3.64
CA ASN A 179 -20.49 -17.13 4.22
C ASN A 179 -21.57 -17.26 3.13
N PRO A 180 -22.71 -17.92 3.40
CA PRO A 180 -23.83 -17.97 2.46
C PRO A 180 -24.76 -16.74 2.57
N LEU A 181 -24.22 -15.52 2.74
CA LEU A 181 -25.00 -14.29 2.84
C LEU A 181 -25.66 -13.96 1.50
N ASN A 182 -26.96 -13.66 1.53
CA ASN A 182 -27.71 -13.26 0.33
C ASN A 182 -27.86 -11.74 0.22
N TYR A 183 -27.83 -11.02 1.35
CA TYR A 183 -27.90 -9.56 1.40
C TYR A 183 -27.11 -9.01 2.60
N LEU A 184 -26.79 -7.73 2.54
CA LEU A 184 -26.35 -6.92 3.68
C LEU A 184 -27.42 -5.85 3.97
N PRO A 185 -27.55 -5.38 5.22
CA PRO A 185 -28.51 -4.34 5.57
C PRO A 185 -28.15 -2.98 4.95
N ASP A 186 -29.14 -2.13 4.68
CA ASP A 186 -28.91 -0.75 4.24
C ASP A 186 -28.27 0.10 5.36
N ASN A 187 -27.46 1.09 4.98
CA ASN A 187 -26.68 1.93 5.91
C ASN A 187 -25.62 1.15 6.71
N PHE A 188 -25.13 0.04 6.15
CA PHE A 188 -24.11 -0.77 6.80
C PHE A 188 -22.78 -0.01 6.91
N TYR A 189 -22.21 -0.02 8.11
CA TYR A 189 -20.99 0.73 8.44
C TYR A 189 -19.91 -0.19 8.99
N VAL A 190 -18.73 -0.11 8.37
CA VAL A 190 -17.49 -0.74 8.84
C VAL A 190 -16.39 0.32 8.89
N GLY A 191 -15.81 0.52 10.07
CA GLY A 191 -14.78 1.55 10.27
C GLY A 191 -13.43 1.21 9.63
N GLY A 192 -13.12 -0.09 9.50
CA GLY A 192 -11.94 -0.61 8.82
C GLY A 192 -12.25 -1.24 7.46
N ASN A 193 -11.58 -2.35 7.17
CA ASN A 193 -11.74 -3.16 5.97
C ASN A 193 -13.00 -4.02 6.05
N LEU A 194 -13.69 -4.21 4.92
CA LEU A 194 -14.83 -5.10 4.79
C LEU A 194 -14.51 -6.18 3.75
N HIS A 195 -14.39 -7.42 4.22
CA HIS A 195 -14.14 -8.58 3.36
C HIS A 195 -15.41 -9.38 3.09
N LEU A 196 -15.73 -9.57 1.81
CA LEU A 196 -16.99 -10.17 1.34
C LEU A 196 -16.77 -11.34 0.37
N PHE A 197 -15.52 -11.72 0.09
CA PHE A 197 -15.18 -12.79 -0.82
C PHE A 197 -15.96 -14.09 -0.55
N ALA A 198 -16.34 -14.79 -1.63
CA ALA A 198 -17.07 -16.07 -1.56
C ALA A 198 -18.38 -16.00 -0.75
N ASN A 199 -19.19 -14.96 -0.98
CA ASN A 199 -20.59 -14.87 -0.55
C ASN A 199 -21.58 -15.04 -1.72
N ASN A 200 -22.86 -15.22 -1.40
CA ASN A 200 -23.97 -15.31 -2.36
C ASN A 200 -24.66 -13.94 -2.58
N LEU A 201 -23.98 -12.83 -2.28
CA LEU A 201 -24.54 -11.49 -2.42
C LEU A 201 -24.84 -11.18 -3.90
N GLU A 202 -26.07 -10.75 -4.17
CA GLU A 202 -26.50 -10.29 -5.50
C GLU A 202 -26.28 -8.77 -5.68
N LYS A 203 -26.27 -8.02 -4.57
CA LYS A 203 -26.05 -6.56 -4.57
C LYS A 203 -25.36 -6.10 -3.28
N LEU A 204 -24.65 -4.97 -3.39
CA LEU A 204 -24.22 -4.21 -2.22
C LEU A 204 -25.41 -3.35 -1.71
N PRO A 205 -25.47 -3.06 -0.39
CA PRO A 205 -26.56 -2.28 0.19
C PRO A 205 -26.44 -0.79 -0.13
N ASN A 206 -27.55 -0.05 0.00
CA ASN A 206 -27.54 1.40 -0.14
C ASN A 206 -26.82 2.05 1.06
N ASN A 207 -26.20 3.19 0.82
CA ASN A 207 -25.40 3.93 1.80
C ASN A 207 -24.34 3.06 2.50
N LEU A 208 -23.72 2.12 1.78
CA LEU A 208 -22.61 1.33 2.33
C LEU A 208 -21.44 2.26 2.66
N MET A 209 -20.95 2.21 3.89
CA MET A 209 -19.84 3.01 4.37
C MET A 209 -18.69 2.10 4.84
N VAL A 210 -17.56 2.16 4.14
CA VAL A 210 -16.35 1.39 4.48
C VAL A 210 -15.17 2.34 4.65
N GLY A 211 -14.54 2.31 5.82
CA GLY A 211 -13.39 3.17 6.12
C GLY A 211 -12.10 2.73 5.44
N GLY A 212 -11.94 1.43 5.21
CA GLY A 212 -10.75 0.80 4.63
C GLY A 212 -11.00 0.18 3.26
N HIS A 213 -10.46 -1.01 3.06
CA HIS A 213 -10.57 -1.83 1.86
C HIS A 213 -11.96 -2.47 1.72
N LEU A 214 -12.45 -2.60 0.48
CA LEU A 214 -13.63 -3.38 0.14
C LEU A 214 -13.32 -4.31 -1.04
N ASP A 215 -13.37 -5.63 -0.80
CA ASP A 215 -13.45 -6.61 -1.88
C ASP A 215 -14.90 -6.94 -2.24
N VAL A 216 -15.16 -7.02 -3.53
CA VAL A 216 -16.50 -7.22 -4.07
C VAL A 216 -16.64 -8.65 -4.61
N PRO A 217 -17.61 -9.45 -4.13
CA PRO A 217 -17.74 -10.85 -4.51
C PRO A 217 -18.27 -11.03 -5.94
N LEU A 218 -18.14 -12.26 -6.45
CA LEU A 218 -18.49 -12.64 -7.82
C LEU A 218 -19.94 -12.29 -8.23
N GLY A 219 -20.89 -12.43 -7.31
CA GLY A 219 -22.32 -12.23 -7.56
C GLY A 219 -22.73 -10.77 -7.77
N ILE A 220 -21.88 -9.81 -7.44
CA ILE A 220 -22.20 -8.38 -7.58
C ILE A 220 -22.02 -7.93 -9.03
N GLU A 221 -23.07 -7.37 -9.61
CA GLU A 221 -23.08 -6.82 -10.97
C GLU A 221 -22.98 -5.29 -11.01
N GLU A 222 -23.33 -4.60 -9.92
CA GLU A 222 -23.38 -3.14 -9.86
C GLU A 222 -22.81 -2.62 -8.54
N ILE A 223 -22.10 -1.49 -8.61
CA ILE A 223 -21.67 -0.72 -7.43
C ILE A 223 -22.68 0.41 -7.21
N PRO A 224 -23.21 0.58 -5.99
CA PRO A 224 -24.22 1.59 -5.73
C PRO A 224 -23.63 3.00 -5.84
N ASN A 225 -24.43 3.96 -6.34
CA ASN A 225 -23.99 5.34 -6.57
C ASN A 225 -23.63 6.09 -5.28
N ASP A 226 -24.15 5.63 -4.14
CA ASP A 226 -23.98 6.23 -2.81
C ASP A 226 -22.93 5.49 -1.95
N LEU A 227 -22.10 4.62 -2.56
CA LEU A 227 -20.98 3.97 -1.89
C LEU A 227 -20.02 5.03 -1.32
N PHE A 228 -19.82 5.00 -0.01
CA PHE A 228 -18.79 5.78 0.67
C PHE A 228 -17.60 4.89 1.01
N LEU A 229 -16.46 5.13 0.37
CA LEU A 229 -15.24 4.35 0.55
C LEU A 229 -14.03 5.26 0.77
N ASN A 230 -13.42 5.15 1.96
CA ASN A 230 -12.20 5.89 2.30
C ASN A 230 -10.89 5.14 1.98
N GLY A 231 -10.96 3.86 1.60
CA GLY A 231 -9.80 3.06 1.26
C GLY A 231 -9.79 2.61 -0.19
N GLU A 232 -9.54 1.32 -0.39
CA GLU A 232 -9.30 0.67 -1.67
C GLU A 232 -10.54 -0.10 -2.13
N LEU A 233 -10.80 -0.12 -3.44
CA LEU A 233 -11.90 -0.89 -4.03
C LEU A 233 -11.34 -2.00 -4.91
N TYR A 234 -11.67 -3.24 -4.58
CA TYR A 234 -11.20 -4.42 -5.28
C TYR A 234 -12.35 -5.15 -5.98
N LEU A 235 -12.48 -4.91 -7.29
CA LEU A 235 -13.52 -5.49 -8.14
C LEU A 235 -13.06 -6.72 -8.92
N LEU A 236 -11.78 -7.12 -8.80
CA LEU A 236 -11.27 -8.28 -9.51
C LEU A 236 -12.01 -9.54 -9.04
N GLY A 237 -12.59 -10.27 -10.00
CA GLY A 237 -13.42 -11.44 -9.71
C GLY A 237 -14.90 -11.15 -9.52
N SER A 238 -15.32 -9.88 -9.46
CA SER A 238 -16.75 -9.49 -9.49
C SER A 238 -17.35 -9.56 -10.90
N SER A 239 -18.68 -9.58 -10.99
CA SER A 239 -19.43 -9.48 -12.25
C SER A 239 -19.67 -8.05 -12.73
N VAL A 240 -19.18 -7.05 -11.97
CA VAL A 240 -19.31 -5.62 -12.27
C VAL A 240 -18.80 -5.31 -13.66
N ASN A 241 -19.67 -4.74 -14.50
CA ASN A 241 -19.35 -4.37 -15.88
C ASN A 241 -19.38 -2.86 -16.14
N LYS A 242 -19.89 -2.08 -15.18
CA LYS A 242 -19.95 -0.62 -15.23
C LYS A 242 -19.72 -0.02 -13.84
N LEU A 243 -19.02 1.11 -13.79
CA LEU A 243 -18.85 1.90 -12.57
C LEU A 243 -19.91 3.01 -12.51
N PRO A 244 -20.37 3.39 -11.31
CA PRO A 244 -21.31 4.48 -11.12
C PRO A 244 -20.68 5.84 -11.45
N GLU A 245 -21.50 6.78 -11.90
CA GLU A 245 -21.06 8.15 -12.14
C GLU A 245 -20.62 8.82 -10.84
N GLY A 246 -19.51 9.58 -10.90
CA GLY A 246 -18.97 10.28 -9.72
C GLY A 246 -18.30 9.38 -8.67
N LEU A 247 -18.03 8.10 -8.99
CA LEU A 247 -17.27 7.21 -8.10
C LEU A 247 -15.94 7.85 -7.67
N SER A 248 -15.72 7.94 -6.36
CA SER A 248 -14.46 8.40 -5.76
C SER A 248 -13.89 7.33 -4.85
N VAL A 249 -12.68 6.87 -5.16
CA VAL A 249 -11.91 5.92 -4.35
C VAL A 249 -10.68 6.65 -3.82
N LYS A 250 -10.50 6.71 -2.50
CA LYS A 250 -9.41 7.51 -1.91
C LYS A 250 -8.02 6.88 -2.05
N LYS A 251 -7.95 5.55 -2.21
CA LYS A 251 -6.71 4.82 -2.45
C LYS A 251 -6.78 4.12 -3.82
N ASN A 252 -6.42 2.85 -3.87
CA ASN A 252 -6.27 2.06 -5.09
C ASN A 252 -7.63 1.55 -5.61
N LEU A 253 -7.79 1.54 -6.93
CA LEU A 253 -8.94 0.95 -7.60
C LEU A 253 -8.48 -0.21 -8.51
N VAL A 254 -8.88 -1.43 -8.15
CA VAL A 254 -8.64 -2.62 -8.97
C VAL A 254 -9.94 -2.99 -9.68
N LEU A 255 -9.93 -2.90 -11.01
CA LEU A 255 -11.14 -3.09 -11.83
C LEU A 255 -11.47 -4.57 -12.08
N SER A 256 -12.74 -4.82 -12.34
CA SER A 256 -13.17 -6.08 -12.96
C SER A 256 -12.73 -6.10 -14.43
N ARG A 257 -12.35 -7.29 -14.92
CA ARG A 257 -12.00 -7.52 -16.34
C ARG A 257 -13.18 -7.35 -17.30
N ARG A 258 -14.38 -7.11 -16.76
CA ARG A 258 -15.62 -6.91 -17.54
C ARG A 258 -15.88 -5.44 -17.85
N ILE A 259 -15.22 -4.50 -17.16
CA ILE A 259 -15.38 -3.07 -17.37
C ILE A 259 -14.79 -2.67 -18.72
N THR A 260 -15.61 -1.99 -19.54
CA THR A 260 -15.25 -1.50 -20.87
C THR A 260 -15.16 0.02 -20.96
N GLU A 261 -15.77 0.74 -20.03
CA GLU A 261 -15.80 2.20 -19.98
C GLU A 261 -15.59 2.69 -18.54
N LEU A 262 -14.94 3.85 -18.39
CA LEU A 262 -14.82 4.57 -17.12
C LEU A 262 -15.78 5.77 -17.12
N PRO A 263 -16.38 6.12 -15.98
CA PRO A 263 -17.28 7.26 -15.87
C PRO A 263 -16.51 8.59 -15.96
N GLU A 264 -17.17 9.65 -16.45
CA GLU A 264 -16.51 10.92 -16.80
C GLU A 264 -15.78 11.58 -15.62
N HIS A 265 -16.32 11.44 -14.42
CA HIS A 265 -15.80 12.06 -13.19
C HIS A 265 -15.17 11.05 -12.22
N LEU A 266 -14.56 9.98 -12.74
CA LEU A 266 -13.84 9.02 -11.92
C LEU A 266 -12.65 9.66 -11.19
N SER A 267 -12.57 9.48 -9.88
CA SER A 267 -11.46 9.96 -9.06
C SER A 267 -10.85 8.83 -8.24
N VAL A 268 -9.57 8.55 -8.46
CA VAL A 268 -8.78 7.53 -7.74
C VAL A 268 -7.61 8.24 -7.05
N GLY A 269 -7.57 8.23 -5.72
CA GLY A 269 -6.49 8.89 -4.97
C GLY A 269 -5.16 8.13 -4.99
N GLY A 270 -5.20 6.82 -5.22
CA GLY A 270 -4.03 5.95 -5.37
C GLY A 270 -3.86 5.44 -6.79
N ASP A 271 -3.53 4.17 -6.92
CA ASP A 271 -3.18 3.52 -8.18
C ASP A 271 -4.42 3.02 -8.94
N LEU A 272 -4.36 3.12 -10.26
CA LEU A 272 -5.32 2.54 -11.20
C LEU A 272 -4.60 1.68 -12.24
N ASN A 273 -4.88 0.38 -12.23
CA ASN A 273 -4.33 -0.55 -13.21
C ASN A 273 -5.37 -0.89 -14.29
N LEU A 274 -5.11 -0.47 -15.53
CA LEU A 274 -5.92 -0.78 -16.71
C LEU A 274 -5.21 -1.78 -17.65
N SER A 275 -4.10 -2.35 -17.20
CA SER A 275 -3.29 -3.28 -17.99
C SER A 275 -4.08 -4.54 -18.34
N PHE A 276 -3.94 -5.01 -19.58
CA PHE A 276 -4.66 -6.19 -20.10
C PHE A 276 -6.21 -6.08 -19.99
N GLY A 277 -6.73 -4.87 -19.77
CA GLY A 277 -8.15 -4.57 -19.60
C GLY A 277 -8.87 -4.34 -20.93
N LYS A 278 -10.19 -4.16 -20.85
CA LYS A 278 -11.05 -3.87 -22.02
C LYS A 278 -11.37 -2.39 -22.21
N VAL A 279 -11.00 -1.55 -21.25
CA VAL A 279 -11.11 -0.09 -21.36
C VAL A 279 -10.25 0.37 -22.53
N ASN A 280 -10.85 1.12 -23.45
CA ASN A 280 -10.20 1.60 -24.67
C ASN A 280 -10.06 3.12 -24.74
N LYS A 281 -10.67 3.85 -23.80
CA LYS A 281 -10.61 5.30 -23.71
C LYS A 281 -10.60 5.74 -22.24
N LEU A 282 -9.78 6.75 -21.92
CA LEU A 282 -9.82 7.45 -20.65
C LEU A 282 -10.75 8.66 -20.73
N PRO A 283 -11.56 8.95 -19.69
CA PRO A 283 -12.41 10.13 -19.66
C PRO A 283 -11.59 11.41 -19.45
N ASP A 284 -12.11 12.54 -19.91
CA ASP A 284 -11.38 13.81 -19.92
C ASP A 284 -11.10 14.35 -18.51
N ASN A 285 -11.98 14.07 -17.55
CA ASN A 285 -11.86 14.52 -16.16
C ASN A 285 -11.40 13.40 -15.19
N LEU A 286 -10.69 12.40 -15.71
CA LEU A 286 -10.08 11.35 -14.90
C LEU A 286 -9.03 11.94 -13.95
N PHE A 287 -9.21 11.73 -12.64
CA PHE A 287 -8.19 12.06 -11.64
C PHE A 287 -7.55 10.79 -11.08
N ILE A 288 -6.21 10.76 -11.09
CA ILE A 288 -5.41 9.69 -10.47
C ILE A 288 -4.31 10.35 -9.63
N GLY A 289 -4.30 10.06 -8.33
CA GLY A 289 -3.28 10.56 -7.40
C GLY A 289 -2.00 9.73 -7.38
N GLY A 290 -2.10 8.43 -7.69
CA GLY A 290 -0.98 7.50 -7.73
C GLY A 290 -0.58 7.11 -9.16
N THR A 291 -0.31 5.83 -9.35
CA THR A 291 0.20 5.24 -10.59
C THR A 291 -0.93 4.89 -11.55
N LEU A 292 -0.76 5.24 -12.83
CA LEU A 292 -1.56 4.73 -13.93
C LEU A 292 -0.76 3.70 -14.72
N GLU A 293 -1.23 2.45 -14.72
CA GLU A 293 -0.65 1.37 -15.52
C GLU A 293 -1.54 1.06 -16.74
N LEU A 294 -0.99 1.22 -17.95
CA LEU A 294 -1.68 1.00 -19.21
C LEU A 294 -1.05 -0.13 -20.04
N ALA A 295 -0.39 -1.09 -19.39
CA ALA A 295 0.39 -2.09 -20.10
C ALA A 295 -0.49 -3.04 -20.92
N ASP A 296 -0.17 -3.23 -22.21
CA ASP A 296 -0.98 -4.05 -23.13
C ASP A 296 -2.49 -3.73 -23.07
N SER A 297 -2.83 -2.44 -22.92
CA SER A 297 -4.21 -1.95 -22.89
C SER A 297 -4.71 -1.59 -24.30
N GLY A 298 -6.04 -1.56 -24.46
CA GLY A 298 -6.71 -1.10 -25.68
C GLY A 298 -6.71 0.42 -25.87
N ILE A 299 -6.09 1.17 -24.94
CA ILE A 299 -6.05 2.63 -24.96
C ILE A 299 -5.02 3.10 -26.00
N ILE A 300 -5.45 4.04 -26.86
CA ILE A 300 -4.65 4.57 -27.96
C ILE A 300 -4.22 6.04 -27.76
N GLU A 301 -4.87 6.75 -26.85
CA GLU A 301 -4.62 8.17 -26.56
C GLU A 301 -4.87 8.48 -25.09
N LEU A 302 -4.16 9.48 -24.57
CA LEU A 302 -4.43 10.11 -23.26
C LEU A 302 -5.23 11.41 -23.48
N PRO A 303 -6.06 11.83 -22.52
CA PRO A 303 -6.79 13.11 -22.62
C PRO A 303 -5.85 14.32 -22.78
N ASN A 304 -6.29 15.36 -23.49
CA ASN A 304 -5.44 16.53 -23.80
C ASN A 304 -4.92 17.28 -22.57
N ASN A 305 -5.73 17.37 -21.51
CA ASN A 305 -5.37 18.03 -20.26
C ASN A 305 -5.02 17.03 -19.15
N PHE A 306 -4.53 15.85 -19.53
CA PHE A 306 -4.18 14.80 -18.59
C PHE A 306 -3.01 15.23 -17.70
N ALA A 307 -3.29 15.33 -16.40
CA ALA A 307 -2.29 15.57 -15.36
C ALA A 307 -2.32 14.39 -14.39
N LEU A 308 -1.13 13.94 -13.99
CA LEU A 308 -0.98 12.78 -13.11
C LEU A 308 0.00 13.12 -11.99
N ASP A 309 -0.46 12.93 -10.76
CA ASP A 309 0.35 13.20 -9.55
C ASP A 309 1.33 12.07 -9.23
N GLY A 310 1.15 10.87 -9.80
CA GLY A 310 2.08 9.75 -9.63
C GLY A 310 2.77 9.33 -10.93
N ASN A 311 2.89 8.02 -11.12
CA ASN A 311 3.71 7.42 -12.19
C ASN A 311 2.86 6.99 -13.39
N LEU A 312 3.41 7.11 -14.59
CA LEU A 312 2.78 6.65 -15.83
C LEU A 312 3.58 5.50 -16.46
N TYR A 313 2.99 4.31 -16.54
CA TYR A 313 3.61 3.13 -17.14
C TYR A 313 2.88 2.71 -18.43
N LEU A 314 3.57 2.82 -19.57
CA LEU A 314 3.04 2.52 -20.91
C LEU A 314 3.78 1.35 -21.59
N ASN A 315 4.04 0.27 -20.83
CA ASN A 315 4.71 -0.92 -21.35
C ASN A 315 3.85 -1.62 -22.41
N ASP A 316 4.40 -1.93 -23.58
CA ASP A 316 3.69 -2.57 -24.70
C ASP A 316 2.39 -1.83 -25.08
N SER A 317 2.32 -0.52 -24.83
CA SER A 317 1.11 0.28 -25.05
C SER A 317 0.88 0.62 -26.53
N ASN A 318 -0.40 0.75 -26.90
CA ASN A 318 -0.85 1.19 -28.22
C ASN A 318 -0.81 2.72 -28.42
N ILE A 319 -0.48 3.48 -27.38
CA ILE A 319 -0.40 4.95 -27.45
C ILE A 319 0.69 5.39 -28.43
N THR A 320 0.32 6.25 -29.38
CA THR A 320 1.20 6.76 -30.43
C THR A 320 1.68 8.19 -30.18
N GLN A 321 0.97 8.95 -29.33
CA GLN A 321 1.28 10.33 -28.96
C GLN A 321 0.92 10.59 -27.50
N LEU A 322 1.73 11.41 -26.82
CA LEU A 322 1.43 11.96 -25.49
C LEU A 322 0.91 13.39 -25.64
N PRO A 323 0.08 13.89 -24.70
CA PRO A 323 -0.41 15.27 -24.72
C PRO A 323 0.74 16.29 -24.64
N ASP A 324 0.61 17.41 -25.36
CA ASP A 324 1.66 18.44 -25.47
C ASP A 324 2.10 19.02 -24.12
N ASN A 325 1.15 19.15 -23.18
CA ASN A 325 1.36 19.72 -21.85
C ASN A 325 1.38 18.66 -20.74
N LEU A 326 1.73 17.41 -21.07
CA LEU A 326 1.80 16.34 -20.09
C LEU A 326 2.81 16.70 -18.98
N SER A 327 2.32 16.73 -17.74
CA SER A 327 3.11 16.95 -16.54
C SER A 327 2.91 15.78 -15.58
N LEU A 328 4.02 15.17 -15.16
CA LEU A 328 4.05 14.05 -14.24
C LEU A 328 4.86 14.45 -13.00
N LYS A 329 4.31 14.32 -11.80
CA LYS A 329 5.12 14.49 -10.58
C LYS A 329 5.96 13.25 -10.27
N GLY A 330 5.51 12.06 -10.69
CA GLY A 330 6.24 10.80 -10.56
C GLY A 330 7.07 10.46 -11.81
N ASN A 331 7.18 9.16 -12.08
CA ASN A 331 8.04 8.59 -13.13
C ASN A 331 7.29 8.35 -14.44
N LEU A 332 8.04 8.30 -15.55
CA LEU A 332 7.55 7.86 -16.86
C LEU A 332 8.31 6.61 -17.33
N THR A 333 7.60 5.52 -17.56
CA THR A 333 8.19 4.27 -18.07
C THR A 333 7.56 3.87 -19.40
N LEU A 334 8.41 3.74 -20.42
CA LEU A 334 8.07 3.36 -21.78
C LEU A 334 8.90 2.15 -22.20
N TYR A 335 8.27 0.99 -22.33
CA TYR A 335 8.90 -0.24 -22.81
C TYR A 335 8.14 -0.79 -24.01
N LYS A 336 8.80 -1.08 -25.14
CA LYS A 336 8.18 -1.76 -26.30
C LYS A 336 6.85 -1.17 -26.82
N GLY A 337 6.63 0.13 -26.67
CA GLY A 337 5.41 0.82 -27.13
C GLY A 337 5.49 1.35 -28.57
N LYS A 338 4.36 1.90 -29.04
CA LYS A 338 4.22 2.55 -30.36
C LYS A 338 4.52 4.04 -30.39
N LEU A 339 4.90 4.63 -29.26
CA LEU A 339 5.21 6.05 -29.16
C LEU A 339 6.46 6.40 -29.98
N THR A 340 6.37 7.45 -30.80
CA THR A 340 7.44 7.87 -31.73
C THR A 340 8.10 9.20 -31.36
N LYS A 341 7.49 9.99 -30.47
CA LYS A 341 8.03 11.28 -29.99
C LYS A 341 7.60 11.54 -28.55
N LEU A 342 8.46 12.21 -27.76
CA LEU A 342 8.05 12.86 -26.50
C LEU A 342 7.54 14.28 -26.77
N PRO A 343 6.61 14.81 -25.97
CA PRO A 343 6.17 16.21 -26.05
C PRO A 343 7.33 17.19 -25.82
N ASP A 344 7.29 18.35 -26.50
CA ASP A 344 8.38 19.33 -26.43
C ASP A 344 8.53 19.96 -25.04
N ASN A 345 7.43 20.06 -24.29
CA ASN A 345 7.38 20.65 -22.93
C ASN A 345 7.21 19.58 -21.83
N LEU A 346 7.57 18.32 -22.10
CA LEU A 346 7.42 17.24 -21.14
C LEU A 346 8.22 17.53 -19.86
N THR A 347 7.52 17.54 -18.73
CA THR A 347 8.11 17.69 -17.39
C THR A 347 7.83 16.45 -16.56
N VAL A 348 8.89 15.83 -16.03
CA VAL A 348 8.83 14.64 -15.18
C VAL A 348 9.57 14.89 -13.86
N GLY A 349 8.83 14.85 -12.75
CA GLY A 349 9.36 15.06 -11.40
C GLY A 349 10.15 13.87 -10.85
N GLY A 350 9.98 12.68 -11.42
CA GLY A 350 10.77 11.48 -11.15
C GLY A 350 11.76 11.18 -12.27
N TYR A 351 12.00 9.89 -12.54
CA TYR A 351 12.85 9.40 -13.63
C TYR A 351 12.07 9.21 -14.93
N ILE A 352 12.81 9.18 -16.05
CA ILE A 352 12.30 8.69 -17.34
C ILE A 352 13.05 7.40 -17.70
N TYR A 353 12.28 6.34 -17.97
CA TYR A 353 12.81 5.07 -18.47
C TYR A 353 12.29 4.77 -19.87
N LEU A 354 13.19 4.79 -20.86
CA LEU A 354 12.92 4.48 -22.26
C LEU A 354 13.66 3.20 -22.65
N ARG A 355 12.94 2.16 -23.09
CA ARG A 355 13.57 0.95 -23.60
C ARG A 355 12.87 0.30 -24.79
N ASN A 356 13.62 -0.03 -25.84
CA ASN A 356 13.12 -0.67 -27.05
C ASN A 356 11.91 0.06 -27.66
N ILE A 357 11.99 1.39 -27.78
CA ILE A 357 10.93 2.25 -28.34
C ILE A 357 11.41 2.92 -29.63
N GLN A 358 10.45 3.42 -30.42
CA GLN A 358 10.69 4.03 -31.74
C GLN A 358 10.94 5.56 -31.67
N ILE A 359 11.27 6.08 -30.49
CA ILE A 359 11.61 7.50 -30.33
C ILE A 359 13.01 7.76 -30.91
N ALA A 360 13.09 8.69 -31.87
CA ALA A 360 14.32 9.00 -32.60
C ALA A 360 15.12 10.17 -31.99
N ALA A 361 14.50 11.03 -31.19
CA ALA A 361 15.15 12.18 -30.58
C ALA A 361 14.47 12.58 -29.27
N LEU A 362 15.24 13.15 -28.35
CA LEU A 362 14.72 13.81 -27.15
C LEU A 362 14.28 15.26 -27.47
N PRO A 363 13.28 15.80 -26.77
CA PRO A 363 12.90 17.20 -26.94
C PRO A 363 14.00 18.13 -26.41
N ALA A 364 14.18 19.28 -27.05
CA ALA A 364 15.27 20.22 -26.73
C ALA A 364 15.16 20.82 -25.32
N HIS A 365 13.94 20.91 -24.78
CA HIS A 365 13.64 21.47 -23.45
C HIS A 365 13.16 20.39 -22.46
N LEU A 366 13.63 19.15 -22.63
CA LEU A 366 13.31 18.06 -21.71
C LEU A 366 13.73 18.41 -20.28
N SER A 367 12.79 18.33 -19.33
CA SER A 367 13.06 18.52 -17.91
C SER A 367 12.74 17.23 -17.13
N VAL A 368 13.79 16.60 -16.59
CA VAL A 368 13.70 15.42 -15.73
C VAL A 368 14.40 15.72 -14.42
N ALA A 369 13.71 15.54 -13.29
CA ALA A 369 14.32 15.77 -11.98
C ALA A 369 15.13 14.57 -11.48
N GLY A 370 14.72 13.34 -11.84
CA GLY A 370 15.46 12.10 -11.58
C GLY A 370 16.31 11.63 -12.77
N ASP A 371 16.62 10.34 -12.77
CA ASP A 371 17.48 9.72 -13.78
C ASP A 371 16.84 9.66 -15.18
N LEU A 372 17.68 9.63 -16.21
CA LEU A 372 17.29 9.39 -17.60
C LEU A 372 17.93 8.09 -18.11
N TYR A 373 17.08 7.08 -18.36
CA TYR A 373 17.49 5.79 -18.91
C TYR A 373 17.07 5.68 -20.38
N LEU A 374 18.06 5.52 -21.29
CA LEU A 374 17.88 5.42 -22.74
C LEU A 374 18.43 4.09 -23.26
N TYR A 375 17.74 2.99 -22.97
CA TYR A 375 18.25 1.64 -23.23
C TYR A 375 17.75 1.06 -24.55
N GLU A 376 18.66 0.63 -25.42
CA GLU A 376 18.28 0.00 -26.69
C GLU A 376 17.25 0.87 -27.48
N THR A 377 17.41 2.20 -27.44
CA THR A 377 16.52 3.17 -28.11
C THR A 377 16.99 3.46 -29.55
N GLN A 378 16.19 4.19 -30.32
CA GLN A 378 16.58 4.68 -31.65
C GLN A 378 17.16 6.11 -31.62
N ILE A 379 17.46 6.64 -30.43
CA ILE A 379 17.97 7.99 -30.24
C ILE A 379 19.44 8.04 -30.66
N THR A 380 19.76 8.78 -31.72
CA THR A 380 21.13 8.87 -32.26
C THR A 380 21.95 10.02 -31.71
N GLU A 381 21.29 11.03 -31.12
CA GLU A 381 21.92 12.23 -30.57
C GLU A 381 21.20 12.71 -29.30
N LEU A 382 21.96 13.32 -28.39
CA LEU A 382 21.42 14.02 -27.22
C LEU A 382 21.34 15.53 -27.55
N PRO A 383 20.37 16.26 -26.97
CA PRO A 383 20.30 17.71 -27.12
C PRO A 383 21.58 18.41 -26.64
N ASN A 384 22.00 19.46 -27.35
CA ASN A 384 23.09 20.33 -26.90
C ASN A 384 22.75 21.01 -25.57
N ASN A 385 23.74 21.16 -24.68
CA ASN A 385 23.56 21.73 -23.34
C ASN A 385 22.58 20.94 -22.45
N LEU A 386 22.42 19.63 -22.69
CA LEU A 386 21.64 18.77 -21.80
C LEU A 386 22.26 18.81 -20.39
N SER A 387 21.46 19.25 -19.42
CA SER A 387 21.85 19.30 -18.01
C SER A 387 20.87 18.47 -17.18
N LEU A 388 21.39 17.49 -16.45
CA LEU A 388 20.61 16.56 -15.63
C LEU A 388 21.06 16.67 -14.17
N ASN A 389 20.09 16.76 -13.26
CA ASN A 389 20.35 16.81 -11.81
C ASN A 389 20.60 15.42 -11.19
N SER A 390 20.48 14.35 -11.97
CA SER A 390 20.69 12.96 -11.54
C SER A 390 21.49 12.20 -12.62
N GLY A 391 21.30 10.89 -12.78
CA GLY A 391 22.08 10.06 -13.69
C GLY A 391 21.57 10.01 -15.14
N LEU A 392 22.47 9.65 -16.04
CA LEU A 392 22.22 9.39 -17.46
C LEU A 392 22.79 8.02 -17.84
N TYR A 393 21.93 7.15 -18.35
CA TYR A 393 22.29 5.78 -18.67
C TYR A 393 21.95 5.44 -20.12
N LEU A 394 22.96 5.11 -20.93
CA LEU A 394 22.87 4.97 -22.39
C LEU A 394 23.09 3.54 -22.89
N TYR A 395 22.80 2.52 -22.07
CA TYR A 395 23.10 1.13 -22.38
C TYR A 395 22.60 0.69 -23.76
N LYS A 396 23.50 0.20 -24.62
CA LYS A 396 23.19 -0.22 -26.01
C LYS A 396 22.50 0.86 -26.85
N SER A 397 22.78 2.13 -26.57
CA SER A 397 22.26 3.25 -27.36
C SER A 397 23.10 3.46 -28.65
N PRO A 398 22.47 3.82 -29.79
CA PRO A 398 23.19 4.10 -31.04
C PRO A 398 23.90 5.46 -31.05
N ILE A 399 23.89 6.20 -29.93
CA ILE A 399 24.65 7.44 -29.75
C ILE A 399 26.15 7.18 -30.02
N THR A 400 26.73 8.02 -30.87
CA THR A 400 28.14 7.93 -31.29
C THR A 400 29.02 9.00 -30.66
N LYS A 401 28.42 10.07 -30.12
CA LYS A 401 29.12 11.21 -29.49
C LYS A 401 28.27 11.81 -28.39
N LEU A 402 28.93 12.28 -27.33
CA LEU A 402 28.30 13.16 -26.34
C LEU A 402 28.24 14.59 -26.89
N PRO A 403 27.18 15.36 -26.58
CA PRO A 403 27.07 16.75 -27.02
C PRO A 403 28.02 17.65 -26.21
N ASP A 404 28.34 18.81 -26.78
CA ASP A 404 29.08 19.87 -26.07
C ASP A 404 28.27 20.34 -24.85
N ASN A 405 28.99 20.69 -23.78
CA ASN A 405 28.48 21.15 -22.49
C ASN A 405 27.50 20.17 -21.81
N LEU A 406 27.65 18.86 -22.03
CA LEU A 406 26.90 17.86 -21.26
C LEU A 406 27.27 17.95 -19.77
N SER A 407 26.26 18.13 -18.92
CA SER A 407 26.43 18.15 -17.47
C SER A 407 25.47 17.17 -16.80
N VAL A 408 26.03 16.21 -16.07
CA VAL A 408 25.30 15.16 -15.35
C VAL A 408 25.72 15.21 -13.89
N ALA A 409 24.83 15.67 -12.99
CA ALA A 409 25.17 15.78 -11.58
C ALA A 409 25.30 14.42 -10.87
N GLY A 410 24.65 13.38 -11.40
CA GLY A 410 24.76 12.00 -10.94
C GLY A 410 25.70 11.15 -11.79
N ASP A 411 25.37 9.87 -11.94
CA ASP A 411 26.17 8.90 -12.68
C ASP A 411 25.98 9.03 -14.19
N LEU A 412 27.05 8.79 -14.95
CA LEU A 412 27.02 8.67 -16.40
C LEU A 412 27.48 7.27 -16.82
N SER A 413 26.59 6.52 -17.47
CA SER A 413 26.91 5.20 -18.04
C SER A 413 26.83 5.19 -19.55
N LEU A 414 27.95 4.84 -20.18
CA LEU A 414 28.16 4.79 -21.63
C LEU A 414 28.38 3.35 -22.15
N HIS A 415 28.03 2.34 -21.36
CA HIS A 415 28.32 0.94 -21.68
C HIS A 415 27.56 0.46 -22.93
N GLU A 416 28.26 -0.30 -23.78
CA GLU A 416 27.78 -0.82 -25.06
C GLU A 416 27.29 0.28 -26.03
N THR A 417 27.86 1.49 -25.94
CA THR A 417 27.63 2.57 -26.92
C THR A 417 28.71 2.58 -28.01
N GLN A 418 28.52 3.41 -29.05
CA GLN A 418 29.52 3.64 -30.11
C GLN A 418 30.36 4.91 -29.85
N ILE A 419 30.34 5.43 -28.63
CA ILE A 419 31.13 6.58 -28.23
C ILE A 419 32.61 6.19 -28.21
N THR A 420 33.45 7.02 -28.82
CA THR A 420 34.91 6.79 -28.87
C THR A 420 35.74 7.91 -28.26
N GLU A 421 35.13 9.03 -27.89
CA GLU A 421 35.82 10.19 -27.31
C GLU A 421 34.95 10.87 -26.26
N ILE A 422 35.59 11.34 -25.19
CA ILE A 422 34.97 12.14 -24.13
C ILE A 422 35.23 13.63 -24.41
N PRO A 423 34.20 14.50 -24.47
CA PRO A 423 34.41 15.92 -24.75
C PRO A 423 35.08 16.63 -23.58
N ASN A 424 35.85 17.69 -23.86
CA ASN A 424 36.67 18.37 -22.85
C ASN A 424 35.85 19.14 -21.81
N ASP A 425 34.62 19.51 -22.15
CA ASP A 425 33.68 20.27 -21.34
C ASP A 425 32.67 19.36 -20.60
N LEU A 426 32.84 18.04 -20.65
CA LEU A 426 32.01 17.10 -19.91
C LEU A 426 32.10 17.36 -18.40
N SER A 427 30.96 17.45 -17.74
CA SER A 427 30.86 17.46 -16.28
C SER A 427 30.04 16.26 -15.77
N VAL A 428 30.60 15.52 -14.81
CA VAL A 428 29.98 14.36 -14.16
C VAL A 428 30.20 14.46 -12.65
N GLY A 429 29.12 14.47 -11.87
CA GLY A 429 29.20 14.56 -10.41
C GLY A 429 29.28 13.21 -9.70
N GLY A 430 28.80 12.15 -10.33
CA GLY A 430 28.83 10.78 -9.81
C GLY A 430 29.84 9.87 -10.51
N LYS A 431 29.47 8.60 -10.65
CA LYS A 431 30.28 7.58 -11.32
C LYS A 431 30.33 7.81 -12.83
N LEU A 432 31.49 7.60 -13.45
CA LEU A 432 31.63 7.49 -14.90
C LEU A 432 31.93 6.04 -15.30
N ASP A 433 30.95 5.38 -15.90
CA ASP A 433 31.01 3.99 -16.38
C ASP A 433 31.10 3.94 -17.90
N LEU A 434 32.11 3.27 -18.45
CA LEU A 434 32.36 3.22 -19.90
C LEU A 434 33.18 2.00 -20.30
N ASP A 435 33.12 1.64 -21.58
CA ASP A 435 33.97 0.63 -22.18
C ASP A 435 35.36 1.19 -22.45
N VAL A 436 36.31 1.00 -21.54
CA VAL A 436 37.66 1.61 -21.63
C VAL A 436 38.41 1.31 -22.94
N LYS A 437 38.05 0.22 -23.63
CA LYS A 437 38.63 -0.18 -24.92
C LYS A 437 38.09 0.61 -26.12
N SER A 438 36.91 1.20 -26.02
CA SER A 438 36.30 1.98 -27.11
C SER A 438 36.73 3.45 -27.08
N ILE A 439 37.10 3.97 -25.92
CA ILE A 439 37.43 5.39 -25.72
C ILE A 439 38.92 5.66 -26.02
N LYS A 440 39.18 6.58 -26.97
CA LYS A 440 40.51 6.88 -27.50
C LYS A 440 41.30 7.89 -26.68
N ASN A 441 40.61 8.78 -25.98
CA ASN A 441 41.22 9.92 -25.29
C ASN A 441 41.27 9.74 -23.76
N ILE A 442 41.44 8.48 -23.33
CA ILE A 442 41.71 8.09 -21.94
C ILE A 442 42.97 7.23 -21.86
N VAL A 443 43.48 7.04 -20.65
CA VAL A 443 44.53 6.04 -20.38
C VAL A 443 44.05 5.11 -19.29
N TYR A 444 44.07 3.81 -19.53
CA TYR A 444 43.56 2.81 -18.59
C TYR A 444 44.56 1.67 -18.32
N ARG A 445 44.33 0.95 -17.23
CA ARG A 445 44.95 -0.33 -16.90
C ARG A 445 43.87 -1.29 -16.35
N GLU A 446 43.89 -2.53 -16.82
CA GLU A 446 43.02 -3.60 -16.35
C GLU A 446 43.73 -4.44 -15.28
N SER A 447 42.97 -5.19 -14.47
CA SER A 447 43.51 -6.14 -13.49
C SER A 447 44.46 -5.50 -12.46
N VAL A 448 44.14 -4.30 -11.99
CA VAL A 448 44.99 -3.54 -11.05
C VAL A 448 44.82 -4.04 -9.62
N GLY A 449 45.95 -4.42 -9.02
CA GLY A 449 46.04 -4.85 -7.62
C GLY A 449 45.26 -6.12 -7.28
N ALA A 450 45.11 -6.39 -5.99
CA ALA A 450 44.46 -7.62 -5.48
C ALA A 450 42.99 -7.74 -5.94
N HIS A 451 42.31 -6.61 -6.11
CA HIS A 451 40.90 -6.52 -6.51
C HIS A 451 40.69 -6.65 -8.03
N LYS A 452 41.77 -6.67 -8.83
CA LYS A 452 41.74 -6.79 -10.29
C LYS A 452 40.80 -5.79 -10.99
N VAL A 453 40.71 -4.56 -10.46
CA VAL A 453 39.83 -3.51 -11.00
C VAL A 453 40.37 -2.95 -12.30
N THR A 454 39.48 -2.32 -13.06
CA THR A 454 39.87 -1.44 -14.16
C THR A 454 39.99 0.00 -13.66
N LEU A 455 41.16 0.61 -13.87
CA LEU A 455 41.43 2.00 -13.50
C LEU A 455 41.70 2.78 -14.78
N PHE A 456 41.06 3.94 -14.94
CA PHE A 456 41.38 4.85 -16.03
C PHE A 456 41.48 6.30 -15.60
N SER A 457 42.29 7.07 -16.33
CA SER A 457 42.37 8.52 -16.25
C SER A 457 41.67 9.15 -17.44
N VAL A 458 40.94 10.22 -17.19
CA VAL A 458 40.11 10.93 -18.17
C VAL A 458 40.09 12.42 -17.84
N PHE A 459 39.92 13.28 -18.84
CA PHE A 459 39.69 14.71 -18.62
C PHE A 459 38.19 14.99 -18.54
N VAL A 460 37.70 15.33 -17.35
CA VAL A 460 36.31 15.68 -17.04
C VAL A 460 36.28 16.69 -15.90
N ASN A 461 35.18 17.44 -15.74
CA ASN A 461 35.07 18.46 -14.69
C ASN A 461 36.22 19.50 -14.74
N ASN A 462 36.71 19.81 -15.96
CA ASN A 462 37.83 20.71 -16.22
C ASN A 462 39.20 20.30 -15.61
N GLU A 463 39.37 19.04 -15.21
CA GLU A 463 40.63 18.51 -14.70
C GLU A 463 40.87 17.05 -15.15
N ILE A 464 42.06 16.51 -14.91
CA ILE A 464 42.30 15.08 -15.09
C ILE A 464 41.83 14.36 -13.83
N GLN A 465 40.89 13.44 -14.00
CA GLN A 465 40.35 12.61 -12.94
C GLN A 465 40.68 11.13 -13.19
N ILE A 466 40.65 10.36 -12.12
CA ILE A 466 40.76 8.91 -12.11
C ILE A 466 39.38 8.34 -11.82
N SER A 467 38.99 7.35 -12.60
CA SER A 467 37.77 6.58 -12.39
C SER A 467 38.09 5.12 -12.09
N ILE A 468 37.36 4.56 -11.13
CA ILE A 468 37.25 3.13 -10.87
C ILE A 468 35.76 2.82 -10.72
N PRO A 469 35.08 2.44 -11.82
CA PRO A 469 33.64 2.20 -11.83
C PRO A 469 33.17 1.18 -10.79
N GLU A 470 33.99 0.18 -10.48
CA GLU A 470 33.67 -0.89 -9.51
C GLU A 470 33.68 -0.39 -8.05
N TRP A 471 34.24 0.80 -7.81
CA TRP A 471 34.34 1.41 -6.48
C TRP A 471 33.53 2.69 -6.37
N ASP A 472 32.70 3.00 -7.36
CA ASP A 472 31.93 4.23 -7.46
C ASP A 472 32.81 5.48 -7.24
N PHE A 473 34.04 5.43 -7.79
CA PHE A 473 35.03 6.49 -7.60
C PHE A 473 35.27 7.24 -8.91
N LEU A 474 35.12 8.58 -8.83
CA LEU A 474 35.59 9.54 -9.80
C LEU A 474 36.18 10.73 -9.05
N GLY A 475 37.44 11.08 -9.31
CA GLY A 475 38.07 12.23 -8.67
C GLY A 475 39.51 12.45 -9.08
N ASN A 476 40.07 13.61 -8.76
CA ASN A 476 41.46 13.92 -9.05
C ASN A 476 42.44 13.03 -8.26
N PHE A 477 43.73 13.15 -8.59
CA PHE A 477 44.79 12.30 -8.03
C PHE A 477 44.88 12.39 -6.50
N ASP A 478 44.75 13.58 -5.92
CA ASP A 478 44.84 13.76 -4.46
C ASP A 478 43.67 13.10 -3.72
N LEU A 479 42.46 13.23 -4.27
CA LEU A 479 41.28 12.54 -3.77
C LEU A 479 41.43 11.02 -3.89
N PHE A 480 41.97 10.55 -5.00
CA PHE A 480 42.26 9.13 -5.22
C PHE A 480 43.26 8.61 -4.18
N GLU A 481 44.39 9.30 -3.98
CA GLU A 481 45.39 8.89 -2.99
C GLU A 481 44.82 8.80 -1.58
N THR A 482 44.03 9.82 -1.20
CA THR A 482 43.35 9.87 0.10
C THR A 482 42.38 8.71 0.27
N ARG A 483 41.60 8.40 -0.77
CA ARG A 483 40.65 7.26 -0.77
C ARG A 483 41.37 5.93 -0.63
N ILE A 484 42.48 5.74 -1.35
CA ILE A 484 43.27 4.52 -1.31
C ILE A 484 43.92 4.32 0.07
N ASP A 485 44.57 5.34 0.62
CA ASP A 485 45.22 5.25 1.94
C ASP A 485 44.23 4.97 3.08
N LYS A 486 42.98 5.45 2.94
CA LYS A 486 41.92 5.23 3.91
C LYS A 486 41.39 3.80 3.88
N ASN A 487 41.31 3.17 2.71
CA ASN A 487 40.57 1.91 2.53
C ASN A 487 41.46 0.68 2.30
N LEU A 488 42.74 0.86 1.95
CA LEU A 488 43.63 -0.25 1.62
C LEU A 488 44.89 -0.27 2.50
N PRO A 489 45.44 -1.47 2.81
CA PRO A 489 46.74 -1.57 3.47
C PRO A 489 47.85 -0.88 2.66
N LYS A 490 48.82 -0.26 3.35
CA LYS A 490 49.92 0.49 2.72
C LYS A 490 50.65 -0.26 1.60
N ALA A 491 50.83 -1.57 1.75
CA ALA A 491 51.50 -2.40 0.75
C ALA A 491 50.70 -2.51 -0.55
N GLU A 492 49.37 -2.65 -0.47
CA GLU A 492 48.47 -2.72 -1.62
C GLU A 492 48.25 -1.34 -2.24
N ALA A 493 48.03 -0.32 -1.40
CA ALA A 493 47.85 1.07 -1.79
C ALA A 493 48.94 1.58 -2.75
N LYS A 494 50.20 1.19 -2.50
CA LYS A 494 51.35 1.58 -3.33
C LYS A 494 51.18 1.20 -4.80
N GLN A 495 50.63 0.01 -5.09
CA GLN A 495 50.44 -0.44 -6.46
C GLN A 495 49.36 0.40 -7.18
N TYR A 496 48.23 0.62 -6.52
CA TYR A 496 47.13 1.43 -7.07
C TYR A 496 47.58 2.86 -7.38
N LYS A 497 48.28 3.50 -6.45
CA LYS A 497 48.82 4.86 -6.60
C LYS A 497 49.83 4.97 -7.74
N GLN A 498 50.74 4.01 -7.86
CA GLN A 498 51.72 3.98 -8.93
C GLN A 498 51.04 3.89 -10.30
N VAL A 499 50.11 2.94 -10.46
CA VAL A 499 49.36 2.74 -11.72
C VAL A 499 48.53 3.98 -12.07
N ALA A 500 47.83 4.56 -11.10
CA ALA A 500 47.04 5.76 -11.31
C ALA A 500 47.91 6.94 -11.77
N LYS A 501 49.08 7.12 -11.15
CA LYS A 501 50.03 8.18 -11.53
C LYS A 501 50.54 7.99 -12.96
N GLU A 502 50.88 6.76 -13.34
CA GLU A 502 51.30 6.44 -14.71
C GLU A 502 50.21 6.79 -15.73
N CYS A 503 48.94 6.43 -15.45
CA CYS A 503 47.81 6.79 -16.31
C CYS A 503 47.68 8.32 -16.46
N VAL A 504 47.71 9.06 -15.35
CA VAL A 504 47.62 10.53 -15.36
C VAL A 504 48.77 11.16 -16.15
N ASP A 505 50.01 10.76 -15.89
CA ASP A 505 51.20 11.31 -16.55
C ASP A 505 51.19 11.01 -18.07
N GLU A 506 50.69 9.84 -18.47
CA GLU A 506 50.52 9.46 -19.88
C GLU A 506 49.40 10.29 -20.55
N LEU A 507 48.26 10.49 -19.88
CA LEU A 507 47.17 11.31 -20.42
C LEU A 507 47.59 12.77 -20.61
N ILE A 508 48.37 13.34 -19.68
CA ILE A 508 48.95 14.69 -19.83
C ILE A 508 49.75 14.80 -21.13
N LYS A 509 50.59 13.81 -21.44
CA LYS A 509 51.42 13.80 -22.67
C LYS A 509 50.56 13.74 -23.93
N ILE A 510 49.52 12.89 -23.94
CA ILE A 510 48.57 12.79 -25.06
C ILE A 510 47.88 14.14 -25.29
N ARG A 511 47.39 14.77 -24.22
CA ARG A 511 46.70 16.07 -24.30
C ARG A 511 47.60 17.19 -24.80
N ASN A 512 48.84 17.29 -24.30
CA ASN A 512 49.80 18.31 -24.76
C ASN A 512 50.24 18.11 -26.22
N SER A 513 50.23 16.88 -26.72
CA SER A 513 50.61 16.58 -28.10
C SER A 513 49.50 16.92 -29.10
N ASN A 514 48.23 16.89 -28.69
CA ASN A 514 47.07 17.24 -29.52
C ASN A 514 46.73 18.73 -29.55
N GLN A 515 47.43 19.56 -28.77
CA GLN A 515 47.26 21.03 -28.72
C GLN A 515 48.27 21.81 -29.57
N ASN A 516 49.26 21.11 -30.17
CA ASN A 516 50.23 21.66 -31.14
C ASN A 516 49.88 21.14 -32.54
#